data_AF-A0A0G9KPT0-F1
#
_entry.id   AF-A0A0G9KPT0-F1
#
_cell.length_a   1.000
_cell.length_b   1.000
_cell.length_c   1.000
_cell.angle_alpha   90.00
_cell.angle_beta   90.00
_cell.angle_gamma   90.00
#
_symmetry.space_group_name_H-M   'P 1'
#
loop_
_entity.id
_entity.type
_entity.pdbx_description
1 polymer ?
#
loop_
_entity_poly.entity_id
_entity_poly.type
_entity_poly.pdbx_seq_one_letter_code
_entity_poly.pdbx_strand_id
1 'polypeptide(L)'
;MDFEYLKIVLSVIIAVIGWIIAHYFTSKRDVSNKKREIRLNYLIEVYLILTNDLTERGNIDSKKAEIIEKIISQVQLLGSKKQVELVKTLADSIGKGEIIEYDTLINSLRDDLRKELELEKIEGNVHWARFNI
;
A
#
# COMPACT_ATOMS: atom_id res chain seq x y z
N MET A 1 27.65 48.49 23.99
CA MET A 1 26.69 47.53 24.60
C MET A 1 25.54 47.22 23.65
N ASP A 2 24.89 48.20 23.01
CA ASP A 2 23.68 47.95 22.17
C ASP A 2 23.87 46.98 20.98
N PHE A 3 25.04 46.99 20.35
CA PHE A 3 25.32 46.13 19.19
C PHE A 3 25.46 44.63 19.54
N GLU A 4 25.93 44.32 20.74
CA GLU A 4 26.05 42.93 21.21
C GLU A 4 24.68 42.34 21.53
N TYR A 5 23.81 43.12 22.17
CA TYR A 5 22.42 42.72 22.41
C TYR A 5 21.67 42.49 21.09
N LEU A 6 21.86 43.37 20.10
CA LEU A 6 21.22 43.22 18.79
C LEU A 6 21.67 41.93 18.06
N LYS A 7 22.96 41.56 18.15
CA LYS A 7 23.49 40.31 17.60
C LYS A 7 22.88 39.07 18.27
N ILE A 8 22.74 39.10 19.61
CA ILE A 8 22.15 37.98 20.35
C ILE A 8 20.68 37.84 19.97
N VAL A 9 19.93 38.94 19.96
CA VAL A 9 18.50 38.93 19.58
C VAL A 9 18.32 38.41 18.15
N LEU A 10 19.13 38.87 17.20
CA LEU A 10 19.09 38.39 15.82
C LEU A 10 19.41 36.90 15.72
N SER A 11 20.42 36.42 16.44
CA SER A 11 20.79 35.00 16.46
C SER A 11 19.66 34.14 17.03
N VAL A 12 19.00 34.60 18.10
CA VAL A 12 17.85 33.93 18.69
C VAL A 12 16.68 33.89 17.70
N ILE A 13 16.39 34.99 17.01
CA ILE A 13 15.33 35.05 16.00
C ILE A 13 15.60 34.04 14.87
N ILE A 14 16.83 34.01 14.34
CA ILE A 14 17.22 33.06 13.28
C ILE A 14 17.09 31.62 13.78
N ALA A 15 17.52 31.34 15.00
CA ALA A 15 17.40 30.00 15.59
C ALA A 15 15.94 29.56 15.74
N VAL A 16 15.06 30.45 16.23
CA VAL A 16 13.63 30.19 16.39
C VAL A 16 12.96 29.96 15.03
N ILE A 17 13.26 30.79 14.02
CA ILE A 17 12.73 30.63 12.67
C ILE A 17 13.19 29.28 12.08
N GLY A 18 14.48 28.95 12.22
CA GLY A 18 15.03 27.68 11.75
C GLY A 18 14.35 26.48 12.40
N TRP A 19 14.10 26.53 13.70
CA TRP A 19 13.39 25.47 14.43
C TRP A 19 11.95 25.30 13.96
N ILE A 20 11.21 26.40 13.77
CA ILE A 20 9.81 26.37 13.29
C ILE A 20 9.75 25.74 11.90
N ILE A 21 10.62 26.17 10.98
CA ILE A 21 10.68 25.64 9.61
C ILE A 21 11.03 24.14 9.64
N ALA A 22 12.05 23.75 10.40
CA ALA A 22 12.47 22.35 10.53
C ALA A 22 11.35 21.48 11.11
N HIS A 23 10.64 21.97 12.14
CA HIS A 23 9.52 21.26 12.74
C HIS A 23 8.37 21.07 11.75
N TYR A 24 8.03 22.11 10.97
CA TYR A 24 6.99 22.01 9.95
C TYR A 24 7.30 20.93 8.90
N PHE A 25 8.52 20.94 8.35
CA PHE A 25 8.94 19.92 7.37
C PHE A 25 9.00 18.52 7.98
N THR A 26 9.46 18.40 9.22
CA THR A 26 9.52 17.12 9.94
C THR A 26 8.11 16.55 10.13
N SER A 27 7.17 17.32 10.68
CA SER A 27 5.79 16.90 10.89
C SER A 27 5.10 16.49 9.59
N LYS A 28 5.31 17.24 8.49
CA LYS A 28 4.77 16.89 7.17
C LYS A 28 5.34 15.56 6.65
N ARG A 29 6.65 15.36 6.80
CA ARG A 29 7.32 14.11 6.41
C ARG A 29 6.84 12.94 7.24
N ASP A 30 6.66 13.09 8.54
CA ASP A 30 6.23 12.02 9.44
C ASP A 30 4.80 11.55 9.12
N VAL A 31 3.88 12.48 8.85
CA VAL A 31 2.52 12.13 8.38
C VAL A 31 2.57 11.37 7.05
N SER A 32 3.38 11.84 6.10
CA SER A 32 3.53 11.18 4.79
C SER A 32 4.12 9.76 4.95
N ASN A 33 5.14 9.62 5.78
CA ASN A 33 5.77 8.33 6.06
C ASN A 33 4.80 7.37 6.74
N LYS A 34 4.04 7.84 7.73
CA LYS A 34 3.07 6.98 8.41
C LYS A 34 1.94 6.54 7.50
N LYS A 35 1.44 7.43 6.64
CA LYS A 35 0.45 7.07 5.62
C LYS A 35 0.98 6.00 4.66
N ARG A 36 2.23 6.16 4.21
CA ARG A 36 2.91 5.20 3.31
C ARG A 36 3.08 3.84 3.99
N GLU A 37 3.54 3.82 5.24
CA GLU A 37 3.70 2.61 6.05
C GLU A 37 2.38 1.84 6.19
N ILE A 38 1.29 2.52 6.60
CA ILE A 38 -0.03 1.91 6.75
C ILE A 38 -0.50 1.29 5.43
N ARG A 39 -0.42 2.06 4.34
CA ARG A 39 -0.82 1.58 3.01
C ARG A 39 -0.03 0.34 2.59
N LEU A 40 1.30 0.38 2.77
CA LEU A 40 2.18 -0.72 2.38
C LEU A 40 1.88 -2.00 3.18
N ASN A 41 1.69 -1.90 4.49
CA ASN A 41 1.35 -3.05 5.34
C ASN A 41 0.06 -3.74 4.88
N TYR A 42 -0.99 -2.97 4.59
CA TYR A 42 -2.25 -3.52 4.09
C TYR A 42 -2.12 -4.13 2.69
N LEU A 43 -1.39 -3.50 1.77
CA LEU A 43 -1.21 -4.05 0.43
C LEU A 43 -0.36 -5.33 0.43
N ILE A 44 0.62 -5.44 1.34
CA ILE A 44 1.37 -6.68 1.58
C ILE A 44 0.44 -7.77 2.09
N GLU A 45 -0.41 -7.47 3.08
CA GLU A 45 -1.39 -8.42 3.62
C GLU A 45 -2.30 -8.95 2.50
N VAL A 46 -2.88 -8.05 1.69
CA VAL A 46 -3.73 -8.42 0.55
C VAL A 46 -2.98 -9.30 -0.45
N TYR A 47 -1.74 -8.92 -0.81
CA TYR A 47 -0.91 -9.71 -1.73
C TYR A 47 -0.70 -11.13 -1.20
N LEU A 48 -0.35 -11.27 0.09
CA LEU A 48 -0.10 -12.57 0.71
C LEU A 48 -1.36 -13.45 0.79
N ILE A 49 -2.51 -12.86 1.11
CA ILE A 49 -3.79 -13.57 1.15
C ILE A 49 -4.16 -14.07 -0.25
N LEU A 50 -4.03 -13.21 -1.28
CA LEU A 50 -4.29 -13.60 -2.67
C LEU A 50 -3.36 -14.73 -3.13
N THR A 51 -2.10 -14.75 -2.66
CA THR A 51 -1.10 -15.73 -3.07
C THR A 51 -1.16 -17.05 -2.32
N ASN A 52 -1.73 -17.06 -1.11
CA ASN A 52 -1.69 -18.25 -0.23
C ASN A 52 -3.07 -18.86 -0.02
N ASP A 53 -4.10 -18.03 0.19
CA ASP A 53 -5.42 -18.49 0.63
C ASP A 53 -6.41 -18.65 -0.53
N LEU A 54 -6.22 -17.88 -1.61
CA LEU A 54 -7.12 -17.84 -2.78
C LEU A 54 -6.59 -18.59 -4.01
N THR A 55 -5.41 -19.20 -3.93
CA THR A 55 -4.82 -20.01 -5.00
C THR A 55 -5.44 -21.42 -5.13
N GLU A 56 -6.13 -21.89 -4.09
CA GLU A 56 -6.87 -23.16 -4.17
C GLU A 56 -8.14 -23.01 -5.00
N ARG A 57 -8.13 -23.61 -6.20
CA ARG A 57 -9.31 -23.77 -7.05
C ARG A 57 -10.28 -24.75 -6.37
N GLY A 58 -11.28 -24.21 -5.69
CA GLY A 58 -12.38 -24.95 -5.07
C GLY A 58 -13.61 -24.05 -4.94
N ASN A 59 -14.74 -24.63 -4.52
CA ASN A 59 -15.95 -23.85 -4.25
C ASN A 59 -15.67 -22.77 -3.20
N ILE A 60 -16.23 -21.57 -3.41
CA ILE A 60 -16.19 -20.48 -2.43
C ILE A 60 -17.09 -20.91 -1.27
N ASP A 61 -16.48 -21.20 -0.13
CA ASP A 61 -17.20 -21.35 1.14
C ASP A 61 -17.39 -19.98 1.80
N SER A 62 -18.13 -19.95 2.92
CA SER A 62 -18.40 -18.70 3.64
C SER A 62 -17.13 -17.98 4.11
N LYS A 63 -16.08 -18.73 4.45
CA LYS A 63 -14.80 -18.16 4.89
C LYS A 63 -14.05 -17.51 3.73
N LYS A 64 -14.00 -18.16 2.57
CA LYS A 64 -13.41 -17.59 1.35
C LYS A 64 -14.19 -16.35 0.90
N ALA A 65 -15.51 -16.34 1.03
CA ALA A 65 -16.33 -15.17 0.72
C ALA A 65 -15.96 -13.96 1.61
N GLU A 66 -15.87 -14.15 2.93
CA GLU A 66 -15.48 -13.08 3.87
C GLU A 66 -14.08 -12.53 3.57
N ILE A 67 -13.13 -13.42 3.24
CA ILE A 67 -11.77 -13.03 2.84
C ILE A 67 -11.79 -12.17 1.56
N ILE A 68 -12.58 -12.57 0.56
CA ILE A 68 -12.71 -11.82 -0.69
C ILE A 68 -13.33 -10.44 -0.43
N GLU A 69 -14.39 -10.34 0.37
CA GLU A 69 -15.01 -9.06 0.74
C GLU A 69 -14.04 -8.11 1.46
N LYS A 70 -13.21 -8.66 2.37
CA LYS A 70 -12.15 -7.91 3.05
C LYS A 70 -11.12 -7.38 2.06
N ILE A 71 -10.63 -8.21 1.13
CA ILE A 71 -9.66 -7.81 0.10
C ILE A 71 -10.24 -6.70 -0.78
N ILE A 72 -11.48 -6.88 -1.25
CA ILE A 72 -12.18 -5.88 -2.08
C ILE A 72 -12.21 -4.54 -1.35
N SER A 73 -12.62 -4.53 -0.08
CA SER A 73 -12.72 -3.33 0.73
C SER A 73 -11.37 -2.66 0.97
N GLN A 74 -10.33 -3.44 1.30
CA GLN A 74 -8.98 -2.93 1.54
C GLN A 74 -8.38 -2.31 0.27
N VAL A 75 -8.53 -2.97 -0.88
CA VAL A 75 -8.01 -2.43 -2.15
C VAL A 75 -8.80 -1.21 -2.60
N GLN A 76 -10.13 -1.17 -2.42
CA GLN A 76 -10.92 0.02 -2.73
C GLN A 76 -10.48 1.26 -1.92
N LEU A 77 -10.08 1.05 -0.65
CA LEU A 77 -9.64 2.14 0.22
C LEU A 77 -8.17 2.55 0.00
N LEU A 78 -7.27 1.58 -0.22
CA LEU A 78 -5.82 1.78 -0.12
C LEU A 78 -5.05 1.48 -1.42
N GLY A 79 -5.71 0.85 -2.39
CA GLY A 79 -5.13 0.50 -3.68
C GLY A 79 -4.84 1.71 -4.56
N SER A 80 -4.01 1.49 -5.58
CA SER A 80 -3.89 2.44 -6.69
C SER A 80 -5.17 2.43 -7.53
N LYS A 81 -5.40 3.50 -8.31
CA LYS A 81 -6.59 3.59 -9.18
C LYS A 81 -6.76 2.35 -10.08
N LYS A 82 -5.65 1.86 -10.64
CA LYS A 82 -5.62 0.62 -11.43
C LYS A 82 -6.09 -0.59 -10.62
N GLN A 83 -5.60 -0.76 -9.39
CA GLN A 83 -6.00 -1.88 -8.53
C GLN A 83 -7.49 -1.79 -8.14
N VAL A 84 -8.00 -0.59 -7.88
CA VAL A 84 -9.43 -0.36 -7.61
C VAL A 84 -10.29 -0.77 -8.81
N GLU A 85 -9.88 -0.42 -10.03
CA GLU A 85 -10.57 -0.83 -11.25
C GLU A 85 -10.55 -2.36 -11.44
N LEU A 86 -9.41 -3.00 -11.22
CA LEU A 86 -9.27 -4.46 -11.29
C LEU A 86 -10.18 -5.18 -10.28
N VAL A 87 -10.22 -4.70 -9.04
CA VAL A 87 -11.06 -5.26 -7.99
C VAL A 87 -12.55 -5.06 -8.27
N LYS A 88 -12.94 -3.95 -8.89
CA LYS A 88 -14.31 -3.75 -9.34
C LYS A 88 -14.71 -4.80 -10.37
N THR A 89 -13.87 -5.04 -11.38
CA THR A 89 -14.13 -6.09 -12.38
C THR A 89 -14.21 -7.47 -11.73
N LEU A 90 -13.33 -7.77 -10.77
CA LEU A 90 -13.38 -9.03 -10.02
C LEU A 90 -14.69 -9.20 -9.25
N ALA A 91 -15.15 -8.16 -8.54
CA ALA A 91 -16.41 -8.18 -7.81
C ALA A 91 -17.62 -8.40 -8.75
N ASP A 92 -17.62 -7.75 -9.91
CA ASP A 92 -18.67 -7.93 -10.93
C ASP A 92 -18.68 -9.37 -11.49
N SER A 93 -17.51 -9.97 -11.75
CA SER A 93 -17.40 -11.35 -12.23
C SER A 93 -17.80 -12.37 -11.16
N ILE A 94 -17.47 -12.13 -9.88
CA ILE A 94 -17.93 -12.95 -8.76
C ILE A 94 -19.46 -12.94 -8.69
N GLY A 95 -20.10 -11.77 -8.79
CA GLY A 95 -21.55 -11.64 -8.76
C GLY A 95 -22.27 -12.37 -9.91
N LYS A 96 -21.56 -12.62 -11.02
CA LYS A 96 -22.05 -13.36 -12.19
C LYS A 96 -21.70 -14.85 -12.17
N GLY A 97 -20.91 -15.31 -11.20
CA GLY A 97 -20.43 -16.70 -11.14
C GLY A 97 -19.41 -17.04 -12.24
N GLU A 98 -18.70 -16.06 -12.78
CA GLU A 98 -17.67 -16.26 -13.80
C GLU A 98 -16.36 -16.81 -13.19
N ILE A 99 -15.50 -17.37 -14.05
CA ILE A 99 -14.16 -17.79 -13.63
C ILE A 99 -13.36 -16.55 -13.23
N ILE A 100 -12.84 -16.57 -12.02
CA ILE A 100 -12.11 -15.44 -11.44
C ILE A 100 -10.61 -15.59 -11.71
N GLU A 101 -10.00 -14.60 -12.35
CA GLU A 101 -8.56 -14.54 -12.60
C GLU A 101 -7.90 -13.47 -11.73
N TYR A 102 -7.18 -13.89 -10.69
CA TYR A 102 -6.50 -12.98 -9.76
C TYR A 102 -5.15 -12.48 -10.26
N ASP A 103 -4.56 -13.10 -11.27
CA ASP A 103 -3.17 -12.86 -11.71
C ASP A 103 -2.92 -11.38 -12.04
N THR A 104 -3.87 -10.71 -12.72
CA THR A 104 -3.73 -9.30 -13.08
C THR A 104 -3.68 -8.38 -11.85
N LEU A 105 -4.50 -8.67 -10.83
CA LEU A 105 -4.48 -7.91 -9.56
C LEU A 105 -3.20 -8.21 -8.76
N ILE A 106 -2.83 -9.48 -8.65
CA ILE A 106 -1.63 -9.93 -7.92
C ILE A 106 -0.38 -9.29 -8.52
N ASN A 107 -0.24 -9.30 -9.85
CA ASN A 107 0.88 -8.66 -10.54
C ASN A 107 0.89 -7.14 -10.31
N SER A 108 -0.28 -6.49 -10.38
CA SER A 108 -0.38 -5.05 -10.13
C SER A 108 -0.04 -4.67 -8.69
N LEU A 109 -0.35 -5.52 -7.71
CA LEU A 109 0.04 -5.34 -6.32
C LEU A 109 1.55 -5.55 -6.15
N ARG A 110 2.09 -6.63 -6.72
CA ARG A 110 3.52 -6.94 -6.69
C ARG A 110 4.36 -5.80 -7.26
N ASP A 111 3.99 -5.27 -8.42
CA ASP A 111 4.75 -4.22 -9.08
C ASP A 111 4.77 -2.92 -8.26
N ASP A 112 3.62 -2.53 -7.70
CA ASP A 112 3.53 -1.36 -6.81
C ASP A 112 4.33 -1.59 -5.52
N LEU A 113 4.23 -2.77 -4.89
CA LEU A 113 4.97 -3.10 -3.68
C LEU A 113 6.49 -3.12 -3.92
N ARG A 114 6.95 -3.71 -5.03
CA ARG A 114 8.37 -3.73 -5.38
C ARG A 114 8.90 -2.33 -5.64
N LYS A 115 8.12 -1.49 -6.32
CA LYS A 115 8.46 -0.07 -6.52
C LYS A 115 8.57 0.67 -5.19
N GLU A 116 7.63 0.46 -4.27
CA GLU A 116 7.63 1.09 -2.95
C GLU A 116 8.81 0.64 -2.07
N LEU A 117 9.25 -0.61 -2.25
CA LEU A 117 10.40 -1.20 -1.56
C LEU A 117 11.74 -1.02 -2.30
N GLU A 118 11.76 -0.26 -3.40
CA GLU A 118 12.95 -0.03 -4.23
C GLU A 118 13.60 -1.32 -4.77
N LEU A 119 12.77 -2.32 -5.07
CA LEU A 119 13.17 -3.61 -5.65
C LEU A 119 13.05 -3.58 -7.17
N GLU A 120 13.89 -4.37 -7.85
CA GLU A 120 13.90 -4.50 -9.31
C GLU A 120 12.54 -4.97 -9.86
N LYS A 121 12.13 -4.51 -11.03
CA LYS A 121 10.89 -5.01 -11.65
C LYS A 121 11.04 -6.48 -12.07
N ILE A 122 9.98 -7.26 -11.92
CA ILE A 122 9.90 -8.64 -12.40
C ILE A 122 8.84 -8.71 -13.50
N GLU A 123 9.17 -9.34 -14.62
CA GLU A 123 8.23 -9.60 -15.72
C GLU A 123 7.53 -10.94 -15.54
N GLY A 124 6.30 -11.05 -16.05
CA GLY A 124 5.51 -12.29 -16.01
C GLY A 124 4.69 -12.50 -14.74
N ASN A 125 3.88 -13.57 -14.74
CA ASN A 125 2.97 -13.91 -13.65
C ASN A 125 3.72 -14.53 -12.45
N VAL A 126 3.10 -14.50 -11.28
CA VAL A 126 3.61 -15.23 -10.10
C VAL A 126 3.60 -16.74 -10.37
N HIS A 127 4.72 -17.40 -10.08
CA HIS A 127 4.85 -18.85 -10.20
C HIS A 127 4.42 -19.52 -8.90
N TRP A 128 3.49 -20.46 -9.01
CA TRP A 128 2.92 -21.18 -7.87
C TRP A 128 3.60 -22.54 -7.69
N ALA A 129 4.07 -22.85 -6.48
CA ALA A 129 4.46 -24.21 -6.13
C ALA A 129 3.20 -25.06 -6.02
N ARG A 130 3.06 -26.05 -6.92
CA ARG A 130 1.95 -27.01 -6.89
C ARG A 130 2.41 -28.29 -6.22
N PHE A 131 1.92 -28.55 -5.02
CA PHE A 131 2.14 -29.82 -4.34
C PHE A 131 0.99 -30.77 -4.71
N ASN A 132 1.32 -31.91 -5.32
CA ASN A 132 0.40 -33.03 -5.42
C ASN A 132 0.55 -33.83 -4.12
N ILE A 133 -0.34 -33.60 -3.16
CA ILE A 133 -0.48 -34.38 -1.93
C ILE A 133 -1.76 -35.19 -2.02
#